data_AF-A0A7S0B2M3-F1
#
_entry.id   AF-A0A7S0B2M3-F1
#
_cell.length_a   1.000
_cell.length_b   1.000
_cell.length_c   1.000
_cell.angle_alpha   90.00
_cell.angle_beta   90.00
_cell.angle_gamma   90.00
#
_symmetry.space_group_name_H-M   'P 1'
#
loop_
_entity.id
_entity.type
_entity.pdbx_description
1 polymer ?
#
loop_
_entity_poly.entity_id
_entity_poly.type
_entity_poly.pdbx_seq_one_letter_code
_entity_poly.pdbx_strand_id
1 'polypeptide(L)'
;MLYVGAAIGRAFGLVYEGFDVRTYAILGAAASLNGVVRVLISLPAIMMETTTISTFVSPLMIVCLVSRYIGNGVFRSEGIYDEILKIRKIPFLEEEPPKVTKRLVLRAKDVMSMELVQLQLTMQVQAIFEILQE
;
A
#
# COMPACT_ATOMS: atom_id res chain seq x y z
N MET A 1 6.94 -2.70 15.18
CA MET A 1 5.45 -2.63 15.13
C MET A 1 4.80 -3.87 15.69
N LEU A 2 5.10 -5.07 15.18
CA LEU A 2 4.52 -6.32 15.69
C LEU A 2 4.66 -6.54 17.20
N TYR A 3 5.85 -6.34 17.75
CA TYR A 3 6.08 -6.48 19.19
C TYR A 3 5.21 -5.53 20.03
N VAL A 4 5.10 -4.26 19.60
CA VAL A 4 4.31 -3.24 20.30
C VAL A 4 2.82 -3.60 20.25
N GLY A 5 2.31 -3.98 19.07
CA GLY A 5 0.94 -4.45 18.92
C GLY A 5 0.66 -5.73 19.70
N ALA A 6 1.61 -6.65 19.77
CA ALA A 6 1.49 -7.88 20.56
C ALA A 6 1.46 -7.60 22.07
N ALA A 7 2.30 -6.68 22.55
CA ALA A 7 2.32 -6.28 23.95
C ALA A 7 1.00 -5.62 24.37
N ILE A 8 0.47 -4.72 23.54
CA ILE A 8 -0.82 -4.06 23.77
C ILE A 8 -1.96 -5.09 23.70
N GLY A 9 -1.99 -5.92 22.66
CA GLY A 9 -3.00 -6.99 22.52
C GLY A 9 -2.99 -7.97 23.68
N ARG A 10 -1.80 -8.33 24.18
CA ARG A 10 -1.64 -9.15 25.37
C ARG A 10 -2.16 -8.46 26.63
N ALA A 11 -1.87 -7.17 26.81
CA ALA A 11 -2.40 -6.40 27.94
C ALA A 11 -3.94 -6.37 27.92
N PHE A 12 -4.55 -6.16 26.74
CA PHE A 12 -6.01 -6.24 26.59
C PHE A 12 -6.57 -7.63 26.89
N GLY A 13 -5.90 -8.69 26.43
CA GLY A 13 -6.31 -10.07 26.71
C GLY A 13 -6.17 -10.49 28.18
N LEU A 14 -5.34 -9.80 28.97
CA LEU A 14 -5.26 -10.03 30.43
C LEU A 14 -6.37 -9.30 31.19
N VAL A 15 -6.90 -8.20 30.65
CA VAL A 15 -7.98 -7.42 31.28
C VAL A 15 -9.35 -8.01 30.97
N TYR A 16 -9.53 -8.61 29.79
CA TYR A 16 -10.78 -9.24 29.35
C TYR A 16 -10.63 -10.76 29.25
N GLU A 17 -11.22 -11.50 30.20
CA GLU A 17 -11.24 -12.98 30.24
C GLU A 17 -12.22 -13.60 29.21
N GLY A 18 -12.11 -13.21 27.94
CA GLY A 18 -13.02 -13.68 26.88
C GLY A 18 -12.46 -14.81 26.00
N PHE A 19 -11.17 -14.75 25.66
CA PHE A 19 -10.48 -15.69 24.77
C PHE A 19 -9.01 -15.85 25.18
N ASP A 20 -8.32 -16.82 24.59
CA ASP A 20 -6.88 -17.03 24.79
C ASP A 20 -6.08 -15.75 24.57
N VAL A 21 -5.27 -15.41 25.57
CA VAL A 21 -4.35 -14.24 25.56
C VAL A 21 -3.45 -14.23 24.33
N ARG A 22 -3.08 -15.41 23.82
CA ARG A 22 -2.29 -15.58 22.59
C ARG A 22 -3.01 -15.00 21.36
N THR A 23 -4.31 -15.25 21.23
CA THR A 23 -5.11 -14.79 20.09
C THR A 23 -5.21 -13.27 20.09
N TYR A 24 -5.44 -12.66 21.26
CA TYR A 24 -5.43 -11.21 21.38
C TYR A 24 -4.07 -10.57 21.09
N ALA A 25 -2.96 -11.23 21.48
CA ALA A 25 -1.63 -10.76 21.13
C ALA A 25 -1.40 -10.78 19.60
N ILE A 26 -1.87 -11.82 18.90
CA ILE A 26 -1.75 -11.91 17.44
C ILE A 26 -2.63 -10.87 16.74
N LEU A 27 -3.88 -10.71 17.18
CA LEU A 27 -4.79 -9.71 16.63
C LEU A 27 -4.26 -8.29 16.84
N GLY A 28 -3.71 -7.98 18.03
CA GLY A 28 -3.07 -6.69 18.31
C GLY A 28 -1.82 -6.46 17.46
N ALA A 29 -0.99 -7.49 17.27
CA ALA A 29 0.18 -7.42 16.39
C ALA A 29 -0.24 -7.10 14.95
N ALA A 30 -1.20 -7.84 14.41
CA ALA A 30 -1.73 -7.64 13.07
C ALA A 30 -2.38 -6.25 12.90
N ALA A 31 -3.18 -5.80 13.87
CA ALA A 31 -3.80 -4.48 13.88
C ALA A 31 -2.78 -3.35 13.77
N SER A 32 -1.70 -3.44 14.56
CA SER A 32 -0.63 -2.42 14.58
C SER A 32 0.17 -2.39 13.28
N LEU A 33 0.51 -3.56 12.72
CA LEU A 33 1.29 -3.64 11.48
C LEU A 33 0.46 -3.14 10.29
N ASN A 34 -0.77 -3.63 10.16
CA ASN A 34 -1.68 -3.18 9.10
C ASN A 34 -2.07 -1.69 9.28
N GLY A 35 -2.09 -1.20 10.51
CA GLY A 35 -2.28 0.22 10.81
C GLY A 35 -1.20 1.13 10.25
N VAL A 36 0.02 0.62 10.06
CA VAL A 36 1.14 1.39 9.49
C VAL A 36 1.30 1.13 7.99
N VAL A 37 1.15 -0.13 7.59
CA VAL A 37 1.47 -0.59 6.23
C VAL A 37 0.28 -0.52 5.27
N ARG A 38 -0.97 -0.58 5.76
CA ARG A 38 -2.23 -0.50 4.97
C ARG A 38 -2.46 -1.63 3.96
N VAL A 39 -1.82 -2.79 4.12
CA VAL A 39 -1.97 -3.95 3.24
C VAL A 39 -3.01 -4.94 3.78
N LEU A 40 -4.12 -5.12 3.07
CA LEU A 40 -5.29 -5.86 3.58
C LEU A 40 -5.33 -7.35 3.28
N ILE A 41 -4.88 -7.79 2.10
CA ILE A 41 -5.12 -9.17 1.67
C ILE A 41 -3.92 -10.04 2.02
N SER A 42 -2.71 -9.62 1.63
CA SER A 42 -1.52 -10.43 1.84
C SER A 42 -1.06 -10.48 3.30
N LEU A 43 -1.23 -9.42 4.09
CA LEU A 43 -0.75 -9.39 5.48
C LEU A 43 -1.53 -10.36 6.39
N PRO A 44 -2.88 -10.38 6.41
CA PRO A 44 -3.62 -11.41 7.15
C PRO A 44 -3.36 -12.81 6.64
N ALA A 45 -3.15 -13.00 5.34
CA ALA A 45 -2.80 -14.31 4.77
C ALA A 45 -1.43 -14.80 5.28
N ILE A 46 -0.41 -13.94 5.30
CA ILE A 46 0.92 -14.28 5.87
C ILE A 46 0.81 -14.59 7.37
N MET A 47 0.02 -13.82 8.12
CA MET A 47 -0.20 -14.05 9.56
C MET A 47 -0.92 -15.37 9.84
N MET A 48 -1.94 -15.70 9.04
CA MET A 48 -2.63 -16.99 9.09
C MET A 48 -1.64 -18.14 8.85
N GLU A 49 -0.87 -18.05 7.77
CA GLU A 49 0.06 -19.11 7.38
C GLU A 49 1.14 -19.35 8.44
N THR A 50 1.74 -18.26 8.95
CA THR A 50 2.78 -18.32 9.99
C THR A 50 2.28 -18.80 11.34
N THR A 51 1.00 -18.54 11.65
CA THR A 51 0.41 -18.98 12.92
C THR A 51 -0.08 -20.43 12.84
N THR A 52 -0.32 -20.98 11.64
CA THR A 52 -0.91 -22.32 11.39
C THR A 52 -2.28 -22.53 12.05
N ILE A 53 -2.94 -21.46 12.50
CA ILE A 53 -4.26 -21.48 13.13
C ILE A 53 -5.27 -20.85 12.15
N SER A 54 -5.82 -21.67 11.26
CA SER A 54 -6.70 -21.23 10.16
C SER A 54 -8.11 -20.84 10.59
N THR A 55 -8.59 -21.32 11.73
CA THR A 55 -9.97 -21.08 12.20
C THR A 55 -10.23 -19.61 12.58
N PHE A 56 -9.17 -18.81 12.79
CA PHE A 56 -9.26 -17.41 13.23
C PHE A 56 -9.04 -16.38 12.12
N VAL A 57 -9.20 -16.78 10.85
CA VAL A 57 -9.02 -15.86 9.71
C VAL A 57 -10.10 -14.77 9.68
N SER A 58 -11.35 -15.10 10.03
CA SER A 58 -12.45 -14.13 10.01
C SER A 58 -12.26 -12.95 10.98
N PRO A 59 -11.97 -13.14 12.28
CA PRO A 59 -11.70 -12.01 13.18
C PRO A 59 -10.43 -11.25 12.80
N LEU A 60 -9.40 -11.95 12.31
CA LEU A 60 -8.15 -11.31 11.85
C LEU A 60 -8.40 -10.34 10.70
N MET A 61 -9.24 -10.73 9.75
CA MET A 61 -9.59 -9.90 8.60
C MET A 61 -10.43 -8.70 9.00
N ILE A 62 -11.40 -8.87 9.91
CA ILE A 62 -12.20 -7.76 10.45
C ILE A 62 -11.29 -6.73 11.15
N VAL A 63 -10.36 -7.17 11.99
CA VAL A 63 -9.41 -6.30 12.69
C VAL A 63 -8.55 -5.50 11.71
N CYS A 64 -8.06 -6.15 10.64
CA CYS A 64 -7.28 -5.46 9.61
C CYS A 64 -8.15 -4.46 8.81
N LEU A 65 -9.39 -4.82 8.49
CA LEU A 65 -10.31 -3.93 7.78
C LEU A 65 -10.60 -2.66 8.60
N VAL A 66 -10.91 -2.83 9.90
CA VAL A 66 -11.14 -1.71 10.82
C VAL A 66 -9.89 -0.84 10.95
N SER A 67 -8.71 -1.46 11.12
CA SER A 67 -7.43 -0.73 11.21
C SER A 67 -7.15 0.13 9.97
N ARG A 68 -7.38 -0.40 8.76
CA ARG A 68 -7.22 0.39 7.52
C ARG A 68 -8.30 1.47 7.38
N TYR A 69 -9.54 1.16 7.74
CA TYR A 69 -10.63 2.12 7.67
C TYR A 69 -10.36 3.33 8.56
N ILE A 70 -9.93 3.11 9.80
CA ILE A 70 -9.55 4.19 10.74
C ILE A 70 -8.39 5.00 10.15
N GLY A 71 -7.42 4.33 9.55
CA GLY A 71 -6.29 4.98 8.89
C GLY A 71 -6.64 5.93 7.77
N ASN A 72 -7.34 5.39 6.77
CA ASN A 72 -7.66 6.13 5.56
C ASN A 72 -8.78 7.15 5.81
N GLY A 73 -9.74 6.81 6.67
CA GLY A 73 -10.92 7.62 6.96
C GLY A 73 -10.68 8.72 7.99
N VAL A 74 -10.09 8.39 9.15
CA VAL A 74 -9.96 9.33 10.27
C VAL A 74 -8.68 10.16 10.15
N PHE A 75 -7.55 9.51 9.90
CA PHE A 75 -6.24 10.18 9.87
C PHE A 75 -5.84 10.68 8.48
N ARG A 76 -6.56 10.25 7.42
CA ARG A 76 -6.30 10.61 6.02
C ARG A 76 -4.80 10.52 5.66
N SER A 77 -4.15 9.50 6.21
CA SER A 77 -2.72 9.24 6.05
C SER A 77 -2.54 7.98 5.22
N GLU A 78 -1.63 8.04 4.25
CA GLU A 78 -1.30 6.91 3.41
C GLU A 78 -0.39 5.92 4.14
N GLY A 79 -0.15 4.76 3.52
CA GLY A 79 0.77 3.77 4.10
C GLY A 79 2.18 4.33 4.20
N ILE A 80 2.95 3.82 5.15
CA ILE A 80 4.34 4.26 5.34
C ILE A 80 5.19 4.14 4.06
N TYR A 81 4.91 3.13 3.24
CA TYR A 81 5.63 2.89 1.99
C TYR A 81 5.29 3.95 0.93
N ASP A 82 4.04 4.35 0.84
CA ASP A 82 3.59 5.41 -0.08
C ASP A 82 4.22 6.75 0.31
N GLU A 83 4.28 7.06 1.61
CA GLU A 83 4.93 8.27 2.12
C GLU A 83 6.45 8.29 1.84
N ILE A 84 7.14 7.17 2.03
CA ILE A 84 8.57 7.06 1.69
C ILE A 84 8.78 7.31 0.19
N LEU A 85 7.90 6.78 -0.65
CA LEU A 85 7.97 6.92 -2.10
C LEU A 85 7.83 8.39 -2.53
N LYS A 86 6.89 9.11 -1.92
CA LYS A 86 6.72 10.56 -2.12
C LYS A 86 7.94 11.36 -1.70
N ILE A 87 8.51 11.05 -0.52
CA ILE A 87 9.72 11.72 -0.02
C ILE A 87 10.90 11.49 -0.98
N ARG A 88 10.99 10.28 -1.56
CA ARG A 88 12.02 9.93 -2.55
C ARG A 88 11.77 10.49 -3.94
N LYS A 89 10.61 11.09 -4.22
CA LYS A 89 10.20 11.63 -5.53
C LYS A 89 10.35 10.62 -6.68
N ILE A 90 10.12 9.35 -6.40
CA ILE A 90 10.14 8.30 -7.43
C ILE A 90 8.78 8.33 -8.14
N PRO A 91 8.73 8.43 -9.49
CA PRO A 91 7.47 8.41 -10.22
C PRO A 91 6.84 7.01 -10.13
N PHE A 92 5.83 6.87 -9.27
CA PHE A 92 5.07 5.65 -9.09
C PHE A 92 3.66 5.83 -9.63
N LEU A 93 3.19 4.84 -10.39
CA LEU A 93 1.87 4.83 -10.98
C LEU A 93 0.92 4.00 -10.10
N GLU A 94 -0.11 4.64 -9.57
CA GLU A 94 -1.18 3.97 -8.83
C GLU A 94 -2.12 3.19 -9.78
N GLU A 95 -2.81 2.18 -9.23
CA GLU A 95 -3.76 1.34 -9.98
C GLU A 95 -4.93 2.15 -10.56
N GLU A 96 -5.42 3.12 -9.79
CA GLU A 96 -6.47 4.03 -10.24
C GLU A 96 -5.91 5.43 -10.51
N PRO A 97 -6.36 6.11 -11.58
CA PRO A 97 -5.97 7.48 -11.84
C PRO A 97 -6.53 8.40 -10.74
N PRO A 98 -5.81 9.50 -10.40
CA PRO A 98 -6.28 10.47 -9.43
C PRO A 98 -7.69 10.97 -9.73
N LYS A 99 -8.50 11.18 -8.68
CA LYS A 99 -9.87 11.70 -8.82
C LYS A 99 -9.94 13.03 -9.57
N VAL A 100 -8.86 13.81 -9.52
CA VAL A 100 -8.70 15.07 -10.25
C VAL A 100 -8.74 14.86 -11.77
N THR A 101 -8.13 13.78 -12.27
CA THR A 101 -8.15 13.41 -13.70
C THR A 101 -9.58 13.19 -14.20
N LYS A 102 -10.41 12.49 -13.40
CA LYS A 102 -11.83 12.27 -13.70
C LYS A 102 -12.65 13.56 -13.60
N ARG A 103 -12.36 14.43 -12.62
CA ARG A 103 -13.08 15.71 -12.42
C ARG A 103 -12.80 16.73 -13.52
N LEU A 104 -11.55 16.81 -13.99
CA LEU A 104 -11.12 17.77 -15.01
C LEU A 104 -11.24 17.23 -16.45
N VAL A 105 -11.66 15.97 -16.63
CA VAL A 105 -11.79 15.32 -17.94
C VAL A 105 -10.48 15.43 -18.75
N LEU A 106 -9.35 15.17 -18.08
CA LEU A 106 -8.03 15.18 -18.72
C LEU A 106 -7.98 14.13 -19.83
N ARG A 107 -7.52 14.53 -21.02
CA ARG A 107 -7.36 13.64 -22.18
C ARG A 107 -5.88 13.36 -22.40
N ALA A 108 -5.59 12.31 -23.18
CA ALA A 108 -4.22 11.95 -23.54
C ALA A 108 -3.42 13.13 -24.13
N LYS A 109 -4.10 13.97 -24.94
CA LYS A 109 -3.50 15.19 -25.53
C LYS A 109 -3.03 16.23 -24.50
N ASP A 110 -3.56 16.20 -23.28
CA ASP A 110 -3.22 17.17 -22.23
C ASP A 110 -2.02 16.71 -21.39
N VAL A 111 -1.65 15.42 -21.48
CA VAL A 111 -0.57 14.79 -20.71
C VAL A 111 0.62 14.38 -21.59
N MET A 112 0.38 14.07 -22.87
CA MET A 112 1.42 13.62 -23.78
C MET A 112 2.43 14.71 -24.11
N SER A 113 3.71 14.35 -24.21
CA SER A 113 4.74 15.22 -24.79
C SER A 113 4.46 15.43 -26.27
N MET A 114 4.40 16.69 -26.70
CA MET A 114 4.15 17.06 -28.10
C MET A 114 5.43 17.09 -28.94
N GLU A 115 6.57 17.26 -28.30
CA GLU A 115 7.89 17.21 -28.92
C GLU A 115 8.31 15.75 -29.06
N LEU A 116 8.09 15.19 -30.24
CA LEU A 116 8.39 13.80 -30.56
C LEU A 116 9.58 13.74 -31.51
N VAL A 117 10.60 12.99 -31.12
CA VAL A 117 11.69 12.59 -32.02
C VAL A 117 11.16 11.50 -32.94
N GLN A 118 11.09 11.79 -34.24
CA GLN A 118 10.56 10.86 -35.25
C GLN A 118 11.69 10.24 -36.04
N LEU A 119 11.80 8.91 -35.96
CA LEU A 119 12.71 8.13 -36.79
C LEU A 119 11.97 7.70 -38.07
N GLN A 120 12.54 8.02 -39.23
CA GLN A 120 11.96 7.63 -40.53
C GLN A 120 12.37 6.19 -40.91
N LEU A 121 11.55 5.54 -41.72
CA LEU A 121 11.78 4.15 -42.20
C LEU A 121 13.12 4.00 -42.94
N THR A 122 13.58 5.06 -43.60
CA THR A 122 14.91 5.15 -44.20
C THR A 122 15.55 6.48 -43.81
N MET A 123 16.62 6.44 -43.02
CA MET A 123 17.39 7.61 -42.58
C MET A 123 18.89 7.29 -42.56
N GLN A 124 19.73 8.33 -42.63
CA GLN A 124 21.17 8.17 -42.52
C GLN A 124 21.59 7.86 -41.08
N VAL A 125 22.57 6.97 -40.90
CA VAL A 125 23.08 6.56 -39.59
C VAL A 125 23.64 7.74 -38.78
N GLN A 126 24.22 8.73 -39.46
CA GLN A 126 24.73 9.94 -38.83
C GLN A 126 23.62 10.75 -38.14
N ALA A 127 22.45 10.90 -38.76
CA ALA A 127 21.32 11.61 -38.17
C ALA A 127 20.79 10.91 -36.90
N ILE A 128 20.84 9.58 -36.84
CA ILE A 128 20.50 8.82 -35.63
C ILE A 128 21.50 9.08 -34.51
N PHE A 129 22.78 9.15 -34.85
CA PHE A 129 23.85 9.38 -33.89
C PHE A 129 23.75 10.77 -33.26
N GLU A 130 23.44 11.79 -34.07
CA GLU A 130 23.18 13.16 -33.59
C GLU A 130 22.00 13.20 -32.61
N ILE A 131 20.90 12.51 -32.92
CA ILE A 131 19.71 12.42 -32.05
C ILE A 131 20.00 11.73 -30.71
N LEU A 132 20.88 10.73 -30.69
CA LEU A 132 21.22 9.96 -29.46
C LEU A 132 22.28 10.66 -28.59
N GLN A 133 22.99 11.64 -29.13
CA GLN A 133 24.01 12.41 -28.40
C GLN A 133 23.44 13.65 -27.71
N GLU A 134 22.23 14.10 -28.08
CA GLU A 134 21.42 15.04 -27.29
C GLU A 134 20.88 14.39 -26.01
#